data_AF-A0A955TX13-F1
#
_entry.id   AF-A0A955TX13-F1
#
_cell.length_a   1.000
_cell.length_b   1.000
_cell.length_c   1.000
_cell.angle_alpha   90.00
_cell.angle_beta   90.00
_cell.angle_gamma   90.00
#
_symmetry.space_group_name_H-M   'P 1'
#
loop_
_entity.id
_entity.type
_entity.pdbx_description
1 polymer ?
#
loop_
_entity_poly.entity_id
_entity_poly.type
_entity_poly.pdbx_seq_one_letter_code
_entity_poly.pdbx_strand_id
1 'polypeptide(L)'
;MFVEVEDNLNVENSVFLRFKEVSAPRLVSHVRIYDRSSIGEWYTITGWGNNDEQATCDAYAQKVEDSGSGVAILIYGGIHGVRLKAEDSSEPWDLKSPNQWGETYLLLSGEDDVRFA
;
A
#
# COMPACT_ATOMS: atom_id res chain seq x y z
N MET A 1 13.63 0.26 -8.30
CA MET A 1 13.44 0.69 -6.91
C MET A 1 13.47 -0.53 -6.05
N PHE A 2 13.80 -0.38 -4.77
CA PHE A 2 13.70 -1.46 -3.80
C PHE A 2 12.49 -1.21 -2.92
N VAL A 3 11.71 -2.26 -2.69
CA VAL A 3 10.72 -2.33 -1.62
C VAL A 3 11.34 -3.22 -0.56
N GLU A 4 11.64 -2.61 0.57
CA GLU A 4 12.20 -3.25 1.76
C GLU A 4 11.22 -3.03 2.90
N VAL A 5 10.67 -4.12 3.41
CA VAL A 5 9.74 -4.10 4.54
C VAL A 5 10.20 -5.12 5.56
N GLU A 6 10.27 -4.70 6.81
CA GLU A 6 10.58 -5.54 7.97
C GLU A 6 9.28 -6.06 8.60
N ASP A 7 9.32 -7.29 9.10
CA ASP A 7 8.22 -7.88 9.86
C ASP A 7 7.99 -7.10 11.15
N ASN A 8 6.72 -6.83 11.43
CA ASN A 8 6.31 -6.06 12.59
C ASN A 8 4.82 -6.31 12.88
N LEU A 9 4.23 -5.53 13.77
CA LEU A 9 2.80 -5.67 14.10
C LEU A 9 1.85 -5.27 12.95
N ASN A 10 2.34 -4.52 11.94
CA ASN A 10 1.56 -4.16 10.76
C ASN A 10 1.53 -5.30 9.73
N VAL A 11 2.69 -5.95 9.49
CA VAL A 11 2.86 -7.01 8.48
C VAL A 11 3.67 -8.17 9.02
N GLU A 12 3.23 -9.40 8.76
CA GLU A 12 3.85 -10.60 9.33
C GLU A 12 5.13 -11.06 8.60
N ASN A 13 5.35 -10.61 7.37
CA ASN A 13 6.46 -11.07 6.54
C ASN A 13 7.35 -9.92 6.09
N SER A 14 8.66 -10.15 6.15
CA SER A 14 9.64 -9.25 5.56
C SER A 14 9.80 -9.50 4.07
N VAL A 15 10.01 -8.44 3.29
CA VAL A 15 10.30 -8.56 1.85
C VAL A 15 11.47 -7.66 1.47
N PHE A 16 12.27 -8.14 0.52
CA PHE A 16 13.29 -7.35 -0.16
C PHE A 16 13.15 -7.61 -1.66
N LEU A 17 12.45 -6.71 -2.35
CA LEU A 17 12.09 -6.87 -3.75
C LEU A 17 12.63 -5.71 -4.58
N ARG A 18 13.06 -6.02 -5.81
CA ARG A 18 13.49 -5.02 -6.78
C ARG A 18 12.48 -4.95 -7.92
N PHE A 19 11.91 -3.76 -8.11
CA PHE A 19 11.07 -3.44 -9.26
C PHE A 19 11.83 -2.56 -10.24
N LYS A 20 11.50 -2.66 -11.53
CA LYS A 20 12.02 -1.75 -12.56
C LYS A 20 11.02 -0.61 -12.76
N GLU A 21 11.42 0.60 -12.42
CA GLU A 21 10.59 1.80 -12.50
C GLU A 21 10.30 2.20 -13.95
N VAL A 22 9.05 2.58 -14.22
CA VAL A 22 8.59 3.11 -15.51
C VAL A 22 8.24 4.60 -15.41
N SER A 23 7.78 5.06 -14.23
CA SER A 23 7.47 6.48 -13.96
C SER A 23 8.08 6.95 -12.65
N ALA A 24 8.02 8.25 -12.37
CA ALA A 24 8.24 8.77 -11.01
C ALA A 24 7.11 8.32 -10.06
N PRO A 25 7.38 8.21 -8.74
CA PRO A 25 6.35 7.92 -7.75
C PRO A 25 5.44 9.13 -7.51
N ARG A 26 4.19 8.86 -7.12
CA ARG A 26 3.17 9.87 -6.81
C ARG A 26 2.47 9.52 -5.51
N LEU A 27 2.12 10.50 -4.70
CA LEU A 27 1.37 10.28 -3.46
C LEU A 27 0.00 9.66 -3.77
N VAL A 28 -0.37 8.65 -3.01
CA VAL A 28 -1.66 7.95 -3.11
C VAL A 28 -2.47 8.17 -1.83
N SER A 29 -3.75 8.42 -2.00
CA SER A 29 -4.70 8.54 -0.89
C SER A 29 -5.61 7.32 -0.76
N HIS A 30 -5.96 6.68 -1.88
CA HIS A 30 -6.85 5.53 -1.90
C HIS A 30 -6.46 4.49 -2.95
N VAL A 31 -6.77 3.24 -2.64
CA VAL A 31 -6.67 2.10 -3.57
C VAL A 31 -7.99 1.35 -3.61
N ARG A 32 -8.28 0.70 -4.74
CA ARG A 32 -9.43 -0.17 -4.89
C ARG A 32 -9.01 -1.64 -4.79
N ILE A 33 -9.66 -2.39 -3.91
CA ILE A 33 -9.38 -3.81 -3.65
C ILE A 33 -10.61 -4.66 -3.98
N TYR A 34 -10.39 -5.84 -4.56
CA TYR A 34 -11.46 -6.70 -5.13
C TYR A 34 -11.68 -8.01 -4.38
N ASP A 35 -11.04 -8.21 -3.23
CA ASP A 35 -11.06 -9.49 -2.49
C ASP A 35 -12.47 -9.91 -2.01
N ARG A 36 -13.31 -8.95 -1.64
CA ARG A 36 -14.66 -9.19 -1.10
C ARG A 36 -15.77 -8.92 -2.10
N SER A 37 -15.47 -8.22 -3.19
CA SER A 37 -16.46 -7.69 -4.12
C SER A 37 -15.91 -7.56 -5.53
N SER A 38 -16.66 -8.08 -6.52
CA SER A 38 -16.27 -8.00 -7.94
C SER A 38 -16.31 -6.58 -8.51
N ILE A 39 -17.01 -5.64 -7.86
CA ILE A 39 -17.03 -4.23 -8.25
C ILE A 39 -15.88 -3.41 -7.62
N GLY A 40 -15.14 -4.00 -6.68
CA GLY A 40 -14.05 -3.37 -5.97
C GLY A 40 -14.51 -2.32 -4.95
N GLU A 41 -13.90 -2.34 -3.77
CA GLU A 41 -14.16 -1.39 -2.68
C GLU A 41 -12.97 -0.46 -2.51
N TRP A 42 -13.25 0.81 -2.20
CA TRP A 42 -12.23 1.82 -1.97
C TRP A 42 -11.77 1.81 -0.52
N TYR A 43 -10.45 1.84 -0.35
CA TYR A 43 -9.79 1.89 0.94
C TYR A 43 -8.87 3.10 1.00
N THR A 44 -8.90 3.82 2.11
CA THR A 44 -7.87 4.80 2.43
C THR A 44 -6.59 4.05 2.75
N ILE A 45 -5.45 4.57 2.30
CA ILE A 45 -4.14 3.96 2.50
C ILE A 45 -3.15 4.95 3.08
N THR A 46 -2.25 4.44 3.94
CA THR A 46 -1.10 5.18 4.47
C THR A 46 0.12 4.27 4.46
N GLY A 47 1.32 4.84 4.39
CA GLY A 47 2.54 4.12 4.71
C GLY A 47 2.66 3.89 6.22
N TRP A 48 3.36 2.83 6.61
CA TRP A 48 3.72 2.55 8.00
C TRP A 48 5.23 2.55 8.16
N GLY A 49 5.72 3.36 9.09
CA GLY A 49 7.13 3.50 9.44
C GLY A 49 7.42 2.93 10.83
N ASN A 50 8.65 3.15 11.29
CA ASN A 50 9.19 2.69 12.57
C ASN A 50 9.26 3.78 13.64
N ASN A 51 8.62 4.93 13.42
CA ASN A 51 8.57 5.99 14.41
C ASN A 51 7.44 5.72 15.40
N ASP A 52 7.79 5.44 16.66
CA ASP A 52 6.83 5.18 17.74
C ASP A 52 5.93 6.39 18.07
N GLU A 53 6.37 7.62 17.79
CA GLU A 53 5.57 8.83 18.02
C GLU A 53 4.56 9.10 16.88
N GLN A 54 4.92 8.74 15.65
CA GLN A 54 4.08 8.88 14.47
C GLN A 54 4.39 7.78 13.45
N ALA A 55 3.70 6.65 13.61
CA ALA A 55 3.94 5.47 12.79
C ALA A 55 3.46 5.63 11.34
N THR A 56 2.49 6.52 11.08
CA THR A 56 1.99 6.77 9.73
C THR A 56 2.94 7.64 8.92
N CYS A 57 3.18 7.28 7.67
CA CYS A 57 3.87 8.10 6.67
C CYS A 57 3.14 8.08 5.32
N ASP A 58 3.67 8.82 4.35
CA ASP A 58 3.11 8.85 2.99
C ASP A 58 3.15 7.47 2.32
N ALA A 59 2.09 7.16 1.56
CA ALA A 59 2.07 6.05 0.62
C ALA A 59 2.27 6.58 -0.81
N TYR A 60 2.87 5.76 -1.66
CA TYR A 60 3.21 6.10 -3.04
C TYR A 60 2.70 5.06 -4.01
N ALA A 61 2.30 5.53 -5.19
CA ALA A 61 2.00 4.73 -6.37
C ALA A 61 3.05 5.00 -7.46
N GLN A 62 3.61 3.94 -8.05
CA GLN A 62 4.60 4.05 -9.11
C GLN A 62 4.39 2.97 -10.18
N LYS A 63 4.46 3.35 -11.46
CA LYS A 63 4.43 2.38 -12.56
C LYS A 63 5.73 1.59 -12.56
N VAL A 64 5.62 0.26 -12.59
CA VAL A 64 6.74 -0.68 -12.63
C VAL A 64 6.53 -1.74 -13.70
N GLU A 65 7.61 -2.31 -14.23
CA GLU A 65 7.51 -3.53 -15.03
C GLU A 65 7.30 -4.74 -14.12
N ASP A 66 6.27 -5.54 -14.43
CA ASP A 66 6.02 -6.84 -13.82
C ASP A 66 6.22 -7.95 -14.86
N SER A 67 6.96 -8.99 -14.50
CA SER A 67 7.54 -9.97 -15.43
C SER A 67 6.49 -10.80 -16.20
N GLY A 68 5.22 -10.76 -15.79
CA GLY A 68 4.10 -11.42 -16.47
C GLY A 68 3.06 -10.48 -17.09
N SER A 69 2.88 -9.26 -16.55
CA SER A 69 1.74 -8.39 -16.85
C SER A 69 2.10 -7.16 -17.71
N GLY A 70 3.38 -6.96 -17.99
CA GLY A 70 3.87 -5.76 -18.67
C GLY A 70 4.10 -4.64 -17.66
N VAL A 71 3.12 -3.77 -17.45
CA VAL A 71 3.20 -2.63 -16.51
C VAL A 71 2.13 -2.77 -15.43
N ALA A 72 2.55 -2.67 -14.17
CA ALA A 72 1.68 -2.65 -12.99
C ALA A 72 1.86 -1.35 -12.20
N ILE A 73 0.92 -1.05 -11.30
CA ILE A 73 1.06 0.02 -10.32
C ILE A 73 1.49 -0.58 -8.99
N LEU A 74 2.73 -0.31 -8.60
CA LEU A 74 3.25 -0.65 -7.30
C LEU A 74 2.79 0.39 -6.28
N ILE A 75 2.15 -0.06 -5.21
CA ILE A 75 1.83 0.73 -4.04
C ILE A 75 2.77 0.36 -2.91
N TYR A 76 3.47 1.34 -2.34
CA TYR A 76 4.43 1.13 -1.27
C TYR A 76 4.42 2.30 -0.27
N GLY A 77 4.99 2.08 0.90
CA GLY A 77 5.00 3.04 2.00
C GLY A 77 6.33 3.07 2.74
N GLY A 78 6.26 3.08 4.08
CA GLY A 78 7.43 3.03 4.94
C GLY A 78 8.01 1.62 5.10
N ILE A 79 9.02 1.50 5.96
CA ILE A 79 9.74 0.24 6.20
C ILE A 79 8.90 -0.84 6.89
N HIS A 80 7.70 -0.49 7.35
CA HIS A 80 6.72 -1.42 7.91
C HIS A 80 5.53 -1.64 6.98
N GLY A 81 5.67 -1.29 5.69
CA GLY A 81 4.69 -1.51 4.63
C GLY A 81 3.67 -0.39 4.50
N VAL A 82 2.46 -0.75 4.09
CA VAL A 82 1.27 0.11 4.02
C VAL A 82 0.19 -0.43 4.95
N ARG A 83 -0.76 0.43 5.34
CA ARG A 83 -1.93 0.04 6.12
C ARG A 83 -3.19 0.59 5.48
N LEU A 84 -4.24 -0.23 5.47
CA LEU A 84 -5.51 0.05 4.82
C LEU A 84 -6.65 0.06 5.82
N LYS A 85 -7.66 0.88 5.54
CA LYS A 85 -8.98 0.86 6.20
C LYS A 85 -10.05 1.31 5.22
N ALA A 86 -11.30 0.92 5.45
CA ALA A 86 -12.41 1.30 4.56
C ALA A 86 -12.50 2.83 4.41
N GLU A 87 -12.82 3.31 3.21
CA GLU A 87 -12.90 4.76 2.90
C GLU A 87 -13.88 5.52 3.83
N ASP A 88 -14.95 4.87 4.26
CA ASP A 88 -15.96 5.43 5.17
C ASP A 88 -15.60 5.29 6.66
N SER A 89 -14.46 4.66 6.98
CA SER A 89 -14.02 4.46 8.37
C SER A 89 -13.47 5.75 8.98
N SER A 90 -14.14 6.20 10.04
CA SER A 90 -13.67 7.30 10.89
C SER A 90 -12.70 6.86 12.00
N GLU A 91 -12.33 5.57 12.06
CA GLU A 91 -11.42 5.07 13.09
C GLU A 91 -10.02 5.70 12.93
N PRO A 92 -9.32 6.03 14.02
CA PRO A 92 -7.90 6.36 13.95
C PRO A 92 -7.11 5.13 13.47
N TRP A 93 -5.92 5.36 12.90
CA TRP A 93 -5.03 4.27 12.54
C TRP A 93 -4.60 3.49 13.78
N ASP A 94 -4.88 2.19 13.81
CA ASP A 94 -4.60 1.32 14.95
C ASP A 94 -4.22 -0.09 14.47
N LEU A 95 -3.06 -0.57 14.94
CA LEU A 95 -2.55 -1.91 14.68
C LEU A 95 -3.45 -3.00 15.27
N LYS A 96 -4.24 -2.68 16.29
CA LYS A 96 -5.14 -3.61 16.98
C LYS A 96 -6.55 -3.62 16.40
N SER A 97 -6.91 -2.68 15.52
CA SER A 97 -8.23 -2.67 14.92
C SER A 97 -8.36 -3.82 13.91
N PRO A 98 -9.36 -4.71 14.05
CA PRO A 98 -9.61 -5.78 13.08
C PRO A 98 -10.21 -5.29 11.77
N ASN A 99 -10.62 -4.00 11.71
CA ASN A 99 -11.15 -3.36 10.50
C ASN A 99 -10.04 -2.75 9.63
N GLN A 100 -8.78 -2.91 10.04
CA GLN A 100 -7.60 -2.37 9.40
C GLN A 100 -6.57 -3.48 9.25
N TRP A 101 -5.80 -3.47 8.17
CA TRP A 101 -4.77 -4.47 7.95
C TRP A 101 -3.57 -3.85 7.23
N GLY A 102 -2.42 -4.48 7.39
CA GLY A 102 -1.20 -4.09 6.72
C GLY A 102 -0.89 -4.98 5.54
N GLU A 103 -0.20 -4.41 4.56
CA GLU A 103 0.37 -5.12 3.42
C GLU A 103 1.81 -4.66 3.23
N THR A 104 2.68 -5.56 2.79
CA THR A 104 4.08 -5.18 2.52
C THR A 104 4.15 -4.19 1.35
N TYR A 105 3.38 -4.47 0.30
CA TYR A 105 3.13 -3.64 -0.86
C TYR A 105 1.88 -4.17 -1.58
N LEU A 106 1.35 -3.40 -2.53
CA LEU A 106 0.31 -3.88 -3.44
C LEU A 106 0.79 -3.76 -4.89
N LEU A 107 0.38 -4.69 -5.73
CA LEU A 107 0.50 -4.57 -7.19
C LEU A 107 -0.90 -4.51 -7.78
N LEU A 108 -1.24 -3.36 -8.36
CA LEU A 108 -2.53 -3.11 -9.00
C LEU A 108 -2.38 -3.15 -10.53
N SER A 109 -3.45 -3.54 -11.22
CA SER A 109 -3.42 -3.72 -12.68
C SER A 109 -3.43 -2.40 -13.46
N GLY A 110 -3.86 -1.29 -12.86
CA GLY A 110 -3.94 0.00 -13.52
C GLY A 110 -4.19 1.18 -12.58
N GLU A 111 -4.11 2.40 -13.12
CA GLU A 111 -4.34 3.63 -12.34
C GLU A 111 -5.82 3.87 -12.02
N ASP A 112 -6.75 3.17 -12.69
CA ASP A 112 -8.20 3.27 -12.41
C ASP A 112 -8.54 2.79 -10.99
N ASP A 113 -7.66 1.99 -10.38
CA ASP A 113 -7.76 1.49 -9.01
C ASP A 113 -7.01 2.35 -8.00
N VAL A 114 -6.57 3.56 -8.39
CA VAL A 114 -5.74 4.46 -7.57
C VAL A 114 -6.30 5.87 -7.59
N ARG A 115 -6.45 6.47 -6.40
CA ARG A 115 -6.67 7.92 -6.27
C ARG A 115 -5.43 8.55 -5.66
N PHE A 116 -4.86 9.51 -6.39
CA PHE A 116 -3.70 10.26 -5.94
C PHE A 116 -4.09 11.31 -4.88
N ALA A 117 -3.13 11.76 -4.09
CA ALA A 117 -3.31 12.83 -3.09
C ALA A 117 -3.07 14.23 -3.69
#